data_AF-A0A7X5D528-F1
#
_entry.id   AF-A0A7X5D528-F1
#
_cell.length_a   1.000
_cell.length_b   1.000
_cell.length_c   1.000
_cell.angle_alpha   90.00
_cell.angle_beta   90.00
_cell.angle_gamma   90.00
#
_symmetry.space_group_name_H-M   'P 1'
#
loop_
_entity.id
_entity.type
_entity.pdbx_description
1 polymer ?
#
loop_
_entity_poly.entity_id
_entity_poly.type
_entity_poly.pdbx_seq_one_letter_code
_entity_poly.pdbx_strand_id
1 'polypeptide(L)'
;MSAPKKEILDENGNVRKGCKIVKKGEIYERNLFTAKNKLFKQDEFVDEVKHFYTDLINTLVKNDKEKLHIFNENGLYLATKKIGKNNPKAEQIQTDNEYRMRWNREVDRAIVSGVAETEIQQIKKEYISDRIKESIDLFGSQPERFGTILMSAAAVLAMLISKVLQKARELSAKLFDTEQIQPQMPVQEPVRQPSEKEAQTKPKIPPKPIMSAEATAYPKLFKIYKELKRQNKIIFEAEKERNALELERDALKGLAKFTKKGELQSKIHRKNEEIDILKIGLSGIVRRYGYQNVQNFYRIYHKSHSAYIAYIAYREQEAEWEKNLRKGQSKTG
;
A
#
# COMPACT_ATOMS: atom_id res chain seq x y z
N MET A 1 -36.84 -13.66 20.72
CA MET A 1 -36.45 -14.83 21.54
C MET A 1 -37.56 -15.09 22.55
N SER A 2 -38.05 -16.31 22.67
CA SER A 2 -38.99 -16.71 23.71
C SER A 2 -38.20 -17.24 24.90
N ALA A 3 -38.22 -16.52 26.03
CA ALA A 3 -37.54 -16.92 27.26
C ALA A 3 -38.52 -17.62 28.21
N PRO A 4 -38.06 -18.58 29.04
CA PRO A 4 -38.89 -19.20 30.06
C PRO A 4 -39.38 -18.15 31.08
N LYS A 5 -40.56 -18.37 31.66
CA LYS A 5 -41.24 -17.42 32.55
C LYS A 5 -40.37 -16.95 33.75
N LYS A 6 -39.36 -17.74 34.14
CA LYS A 6 -38.40 -17.40 35.20
C LYS A 6 -37.41 -16.28 34.83
N GLU A 7 -37.15 -16.06 33.55
CA GLU A 7 -36.16 -15.05 33.10
C GLU A 7 -36.77 -13.65 32.88
N ILE A 8 -38.09 -13.57 32.74
CA ILE A 8 -38.82 -12.33 32.45
C ILE A 8 -39.43 -11.68 33.70
N LEU A 9 -39.34 -12.34 34.85
CA LEU A 9 -39.79 -11.82 36.14
C LEU A 9 -38.61 -11.24 36.93
N ASP A 10 -38.84 -10.15 37.65
CA ASP A 10 -37.89 -9.63 38.63
C ASP A 10 -37.95 -10.42 39.95
N GLU A 11 -37.10 -10.05 40.90
CA GLU A 11 -36.99 -10.72 42.21
C GLU A 11 -38.29 -10.64 43.02
N ASN A 12 -39.19 -9.71 42.68
CA ASN A 12 -40.50 -9.54 43.30
C ASN A 12 -41.63 -10.25 42.53
N GLY A 13 -41.31 -10.98 41.45
CA GLY A 13 -42.27 -11.70 40.62
C GLY A 13 -43.03 -10.83 39.61
N ASN A 14 -42.61 -9.59 39.37
CA ASN A 14 -43.20 -8.70 38.39
C ASN A 14 -42.50 -8.80 37.03
N VAL A 15 -43.22 -8.54 35.93
CA VAL A 15 -42.64 -8.59 34.59
C VAL A 15 -41.65 -7.43 34.40
N ARG A 16 -40.41 -7.75 34.03
CA ARG A 16 -39.34 -6.77 33.80
C ARG A 16 -39.73 -5.77 32.71
N LYS A 17 -39.32 -4.51 32.86
CA LYS A 17 -39.60 -3.42 31.91
C LYS A 17 -39.09 -3.78 30.51
N GLY A 18 -39.99 -3.82 29.52
CA GLY A 18 -39.71 -4.20 28.13
C GLY A 18 -40.09 -5.63 27.76
N CYS A 19 -40.53 -6.45 28.73
CA CYS A 19 -41.08 -7.79 28.47
C CYS A 19 -42.62 -7.76 28.49
N LYS A 20 -43.26 -8.54 27.62
CA LYS A 20 -44.72 -8.74 27.60
C LYS A 20 -45.02 -10.25 27.59
N ILE A 21 -45.88 -10.70 28.50
CA ILE A 21 -46.37 -12.08 28.49
C ILE A 21 -47.50 -12.17 27.47
N VAL A 22 -47.30 -12.97 26.42
CA VAL A 22 -48.34 -13.29 25.44
C VAL A 22 -49.14 -14.48 25.95
N LYS A 23 -50.47 -14.36 26.01
CA LYS A 23 -51.34 -15.43 26.55
C LYS A 23 -51.42 -16.60 25.55
N LYS A 24 -51.67 -17.80 26.08
CA LYS A 24 -51.85 -19.01 25.24
C LYS A 24 -53.07 -18.81 24.33
N GLY A 25 -52.83 -18.71 23.02
CA GLY A 25 -53.87 -18.44 21.99
C GLY A 25 -53.76 -17.07 21.33
N GLU A 26 -52.96 -16.13 21.86
CA GLU A 26 -52.68 -14.86 21.20
C GLU A 26 -51.60 -15.04 20.12
N ILE A 27 -51.83 -14.46 18.94
CA ILE A 27 -50.89 -14.49 17.81
C ILE A 27 -49.74 -13.55 18.16
N TYR A 28 -48.54 -14.11 18.31
CA TYR A 28 -47.31 -13.33 18.33
C TYR A 28 -46.66 -13.38 16.95
N GLU A 29 -46.12 -12.26 16.50
CA GLU A 29 -45.36 -12.19 15.25
C GLU A 29 -44.08 -13.03 15.41
N ARG A 30 -44.02 -14.16 14.71
CA ARG A 30 -42.85 -15.05 14.73
C ARG A 30 -42.07 -14.87 13.44
N ASN A 31 -41.04 -14.03 13.48
CA ASN A 31 -40.04 -14.01 12.43
C ASN A 31 -39.17 -15.28 12.54
N LEU A 32 -39.52 -16.29 11.75
CA LEU A 32 -38.68 -17.47 11.54
C LEU A 32 -37.49 -17.02 10.69
N PHE A 33 -36.32 -16.91 11.29
CA PHE A 33 -35.09 -16.72 10.54
C PHE A 33 -34.88 -17.95 9.66
N THR A 34 -35.05 -17.79 8.35
CA THR A 34 -34.74 -18.81 7.36
C THR A 34 -33.22 -18.90 7.17
N ALA A 35 -32.75 -20.02 6.61
CA ALA A 35 -31.36 -20.11 6.20
C ALA A 35 -31.06 -18.99 5.19
N LYS A 36 -30.08 -18.13 5.50
CA LYS A 36 -29.65 -17.05 4.60
C LYS A 36 -29.34 -17.65 3.22
N ASN A 37 -29.90 -17.04 2.17
CA ASN A 37 -29.62 -17.44 0.79
C ASN A 37 -28.10 -17.46 0.56
N LYS A 38 -27.59 -18.60 0.05
CA LYS A 38 -26.16 -18.79 -0.21
C LYS A 38 -25.62 -17.81 -1.26
N LEU A 39 -26.46 -17.32 -2.17
CA LEU A 39 -26.13 -16.27 -3.14
C LEU A 39 -25.56 -15.03 -2.45
N PHE A 40 -26.19 -14.59 -1.35
CA PHE A 40 -25.73 -13.43 -0.56
C PHE A 40 -24.41 -13.66 0.21
N LYS A 41 -23.85 -14.87 0.13
CA LYS A 41 -22.56 -15.24 0.74
C LYS A 41 -21.51 -15.60 -0.31
N GLN A 42 -21.83 -15.57 -1.61
CA GLN A 42 -20.83 -15.76 -2.64
C GLN A 42 -19.91 -14.54 -2.66
N ASP A 43 -18.60 -14.75 -2.70
CA ASP A 43 -17.61 -13.68 -2.62
C ASP A 43 -17.80 -12.66 -3.75
N GLU A 44 -18.08 -13.14 -4.97
CA GLU A 44 -18.37 -12.31 -6.16
C GLU A 44 -19.60 -11.41 -5.95
N PHE A 45 -20.71 -11.98 -5.48
CA PHE A 45 -21.94 -11.23 -5.22
C PHE A 45 -21.74 -10.18 -4.13
N VAL A 46 -21.06 -10.55 -3.04
CA VAL A 46 -20.81 -9.62 -1.92
C VAL A 46 -19.88 -8.50 -2.35
N ASP A 47 -18.87 -8.80 -3.16
CA ASP A 47 -17.92 -7.79 -3.62
C ASP A 47 -18.56 -6.83 -4.62
N GLU A 48 -19.27 -7.33 -5.63
CA GLU A 48 -19.96 -6.51 -6.63
C GLU A 48 -20.99 -5.58 -5.98
N VAL A 49 -21.84 -6.13 -5.11
CA VAL A 49 -22.91 -5.35 -4.47
C VAL A 49 -22.34 -4.29 -3.53
N LYS A 50 -21.24 -4.61 -2.82
CA LYS A 50 -20.56 -3.64 -1.95
C LYS A 50 -19.94 -2.51 -2.76
N HIS A 51 -19.35 -2.79 -3.92
CA HIS A 51 -18.88 -1.80 -4.90
C HIS A 51 -20.00 -0.91 -5.38
N PHE A 52 -21.07 -1.51 -5.90
CA PHE A 52 -22.23 -0.79 -6.41
C PHE A 52 -22.82 0.20 -5.38
N TYR A 53 -23.13 -0.26 -4.17
CA TYR A 53 -23.74 0.61 -3.16
C TYR A 53 -22.77 1.67 -2.63
N THR A 54 -21.48 1.36 -2.50
CA THR A 54 -20.49 2.35 -2.07
C THR A 54 -20.34 3.46 -3.10
N ASP A 55 -20.28 3.10 -4.38
CA ASP A 55 -20.20 4.08 -5.47
C ASP A 55 -21.46 4.96 -5.50
N LEU A 56 -22.64 4.36 -5.35
CA LEU A 56 -23.89 5.10 -5.25
C LEU A 56 -23.87 6.07 -4.06
N ILE A 57 -23.46 5.62 -2.87
CA ILE A 57 -23.34 6.50 -1.69
C ILE A 57 -22.34 7.63 -1.98
N ASN A 58 -21.18 7.32 -2.55
CA ASN A 58 -20.13 8.28 -2.85
C ASN A 58 -20.54 9.35 -3.87
N THR A 59 -21.52 9.10 -4.73
CA THR A 59 -22.09 10.13 -5.61
C THR A 59 -22.80 11.24 -4.82
N LEU A 60 -23.32 10.92 -3.63
CA LEU A 60 -24.03 11.86 -2.75
C LEU A 60 -23.09 12.56 -1.76
N VAL A 61 -21.86 12.08 -1.59
CA VAL A 61 -20.87 12.66 -0.66
C VAL A 61 -20.16 13.85 -1.31
N LYS A 62 -20.44 15.06 -0.81
CA LYS A 62 -19.86 16.32 -1.34
C LYS A 62 -18.37 16.48 -1.03
N ASN A 63 -17.92 15.99 0.12
CA ASN A 63 -16.53 16.10 0.55
C ASN A 63 -15.76 14.83 0.18
N ASP A 64 -14.77 14.94 -0.71
CA ASP A 64 -13.96 13.79 -1.13
C ASP A 64 -13.30 13.04 0.03
N LYS A 65 -13.05 13.72 1.17
CA LYS A 65 -12.46 13.10 2.36
C LYS A 65 -13.44 12.21 3.15
N GLU A 66 -14.74 12.35 2.90
CA GLU A 66 -15.80 11.59 3.55
C GLU A 66 -16.29 10.42 2.69
N LYS A 67 -15.77 10.29 1.47
CA LYS A 67 -16.11 9.17 0.58
C LYS A 67 -15.73 7.84 1.24
N LEU A 68 -16.66 6.91 1.16
CA LEU A 68 -16.49 5.56 1.64
C LEU A 68 -15.49 4.83 0.74
N HIS A 69 -14.60 4.08 1.36
CA HIS A 69 -13.67 3.20 0.68
C HIS A 69 -13.99 1.76 1.02
N ILE A 70 -14.09 0.93 -0.01
CA ILE A 70 -14.24 -0.50 0.17
C ILE A 70 -12.89 -1.08 0.51
N PHE A 71 -12.88 -1.90 1.56
CA PHE A 71 -11.72 -2.68 1.91
C PHE A 71 -11.42 -3.67 0.78
N ASN A 72 -10.28 -3.48 0.13
CA ASN A 72 -9.74 -4.44 -0.83
C ASN A 72 -8.90 -5.47 -0.06
N GLU A 73 -9.37 -6.71 -0.01
CA GLU A 73 -8.67 -7.82 0.65
C GLU A 73 -7.29 -8.08 0.02
N ASN A 74 -7.21 -7.93 -1.31
CA ASN A 74 -5.99 -8.05 -2.11
C ASN A 74 -5.13 -6.76 -2.12
N GLY A 75 -5.53 -5.73 -1.37
CA GLY A 75 -4.74 -4.51 -1.20
C GLY A 75 -3.44 -4.76 -0.44
N LEU A 76 -2.44 -3.89 -0.60
CA LEU A 76 -1.15 -4.04 0.07
C LEU A 76 -1.22 -3.76 1.58
N TYR A 77 -2.12 -2.86 1.97
CA TYR A 77 -2.25 -2.34 3.32
C TYR A 77 -3.20 -3.17 4.19
N LEU A 78 -2.98 -3.12 5.50
CA LEU A 78 -3.88 -3.64 6.53
C LEU A 78 -4.74 -2.51 7.10
N ALA A 79 -6.05 -2.75 7.17
CA ALA A 79 -6.98 -1.80 7.75
C ALA A 79 -6.91 -1.80 9.28
N THR A 80 -6.87 -0.62 9.89
CA THR A 80 -6.95 -0.47 11.35
C THR A 80 -8.40 -0.53 11.83
N LYS A 81 -8.60 -1.00 13.05
CA LYS A 81 -9.92 -1.04 13.69
C LYS A 81 -10.18 0.25 14.44
N LYS A 82 -11.39 0.81 14.30
CA LYS A 82 -11.84 1.93 15.14
C LYS A 82 -12.02 1.45 16.59
N ILE A 83 -11.61 2.27 17.55
CA ILE A 83 -11.77 1.98 18.98
C ILE A 83 -13.00 2.75 19.47
N GLY A 84 -14.05 2.02 19.89
CA GLY A 84 -15.25 2.61 20.48
C GLY A 84 -15.02 3.09 21.90
N LYS A 85 -15.81 4.09 22.34
CA LYS A 85 -15.82 4.57 23.72
C LYS A 85 -16.17 3.42 24.68
N ASN A 86 -15.41 3.28 25.78
CA ASN A 86 -15.57 2.23 26.80
C ASN A 86 -15.45 0.78 26.30
N ASN A 87 -14.71 0.55 25.21
CA ASN A 87 -14.47 -0.82 24.75
C ASN A 87 -13.53 -1.56 25.72
N PRO A 88 -13.93 -2.70 26.32
CA PRO A 88 -13.06 -3.46 27.23
C PRO A 88 -11.81 -4.04 26.55
N LYS A 89 -11.76 -4.07 25.21
CA LYS A 89 -10.59 -4.49 24.42
C LYS A 89 -9.85 -3.31 23.76
N ALA A 90 -10.04 -2.09 24.25
CA ALA A 90 -9.45 -0.89 23.64
C ALA A 90 -7.92 -0.98 23.53
N GLU A 91 -7.24 -1.36 24.60
CA GLU A 91 -5.78 -1.51 24.64
C GLU A 91 -5.29 -2.57 23.65
N GLN A 92 -5.94 -3.74 23.65
CA GLN A 92 -5.61 -4.81 22.71
C GLN A 92 -5.78 -4.35 21.25
N ILE A 93 -6.86 -3.63 20.93
CA ILE A 93 -7.10 -3.12 19.59
C ILE A 93 -6.05 -2.05 19.21
N GLN A 94 -5.63 -1.24 20.18
CA GLN A 94 -4.57 -0.25 19.98
C GLN A 94 -3.25 -0.94 19.62
N THR A 95 -2.82 -1.92 20.41
CA THR A 95 -1.60 -2.70 20.13
C THR A 95 -1.68 -3.43 18.79
N ASP A 96 -2.81 -4.08 18.48
CA ASP A 96 -3.01 -4.72 17.17
C ASP A 96 -2.92 -3.71 16.01
N ASN A 97 -3.46 -2.51 16.20
CA ASN A 97 -3.38 -1.44 15.20
C ASN A 97 -1.95 -0.94 15.02
N GLU A 98 -1.14 -0.87 16.07
CA GLU A 98 0.29 -0.54 15.97
C GLU A 98 1.03 -1.56 15.10
N TYR A 99 0.77 -2.86 15.27
CA TYR A 99 1.34 -3.90 14.39
C TYR A 99 0.89 -3.75 12.93
N ARG A 100 -0.41 -3.48 12.69
CA ARG A 100 -0.92 -3.21 11.33
C ARG A 100 -0.26 -1.97 10.73
N MET A 101 -0.06 -0.93 11.52
CA MET A 101 0.61 0.29 11.08
C MET A 101 2.09 0.06 10.79
N ARG A 102 2.76 -0.83 11.53
CA ARG A 102 4.14 -1.21 11.25
C ARG A 102 4.27 -1.91 9.91
N TRP A 103 3.41 -2.88 9.62
CA TRP A 103 3.31 -3.48 8.28
C TRP A 103 3.08 -2.40 7.20
N ASN A 104 2.11 -1.50 7.40
CA ASN A 104 1.79 -0.44 6.43
C ASN A 104 2.97 0.50 6.16
N ARG A 105 3.80 0.80 7.18
CA ARG A 105 5.03 1.59 7.03
C ARG A 105 6.08 0.86 6.19
N GLU A 106 6.21 -0.46 6.37
CA GLU A 106 7.11 -1.27 5.53
C GLU A 106 6.60 -1.38 4.10
N VAL A 107 5.29 -1.45 3.88
CA VAL A 107 4.68 -1.37 2.54
C VAL A 107 5.02 -0.05 1.86
N ASP A 108 4.85 1.08 2.56
CA ASP A 108 5.25 2.39 2.03
C ASP A 108 6.75 2.41 1.67
N ARG A 109 7.62 1.91 2.57
CA ARG A 109 9.06 1.78 2.33
C ARG A 109 9.36 0.90 1.11
N ALA A 110 8.66 -0.22 0.93
CA ALA A 110 8.84 -1.15 -0.18
C ALA A 110 8.52 -0.50 -1.52
N ILE A 111 7.38 0.19 -1.61
CA ILE A 111 6.95 0.89 -2.83
C ILE A 111 7.97 1.96 -3.23
N VAL A 112 8.38 2.82 -2.28
CA VAL A 112 9.38 3.88 -2.58
C VAL A 112 10.73 3.28 -3.01
N SER A 113 11.07 2.10 -2.50
CA SER A 113 12.29 1.37 -2.83
C SER A 113 12.23 0.63 -4.16
N GLY A 114 11.05 0.54 -4.79
CA GLY A 114 10.86 -0.11 -6.09
C GLY A 114 10.64 -1.63 -6.01
N VAL A 115 10.18 -2.15 -4.87
CA VAL A 115 9.69 -3.54 -4.77
C VAL A 115 8.39 -3.65 -5.57
N ALA A 116 8.20 -4.73 -6.33
CA ALA A 116 6.99 -4.92 -7.11
C ALA A 116 5.77 -5.15 -6.21
N GLU A 117 4.62 -4.56 -6.55
CA GLU A 117 3.39 -4.72 -5.75
C GLU A 117 2.97 -6.19 -5.62
N THR A 118 3.22 -7.01 -6.64
CA THR A 118 2.94 -8.46 -6.63
C THR A 118 3.79 -9.20 -5.60
N GLU A 119 5.06 -8.83 -5.40
CA GLU A 119 5.90 -9.41 -4.36
C GLU A 119 5.41 -9.04 -2.96
N ILE A 120 4.96 -7.79 -2.78
CA ILE A 120 4.37 -7.33 -1.50
C ILE A 120 3.06 -8.09 -1.22
N GLN A 121 2.21 -8.26 -2.24
CA GLN A 121 0.97 -9.05 -2.13
C GLN A 121 1.27 -10.50 -1.76
N GLN A 122 2.27 -11.11 -2.38
CA GLN A 122 2.66 -12.49 -2.09
C GLN A 122 3.11 -12.63 -0.63
N ILE A 123 3.96 -11.73 -0.14
CA ILE A 123 4.39 -11.74 1.27
C ILE A 123 3.18 -11.56 2.20
N LYS A 124 2.27 -10.62 1.88
CA LYS A 124 1.03 -10.44 2.68
C LYS A 124 0.22 -11.72 2.74
N LYS A 125 0.07 -12.42 1.61
CA LYS A 125 -0.68 -13.68 1.54
C LYS A 125 0.00 -14.77 2.37
N GLU A 126 1.25 -15.09 2.05
CA GLU A 126 1.98 -16.22 2.63
C GLU A 126 2.32 -16.03 4.10
N TYR A 127 2.72 -14.82 4.50
CA TYR A 127 3.23 -14.56 5.85
C TYR A 127 2.21 -13.92 6.78
N ILE A 128 1.07 -13.44 6.28
CA ILE A 128 0.01 -12.87 7.11
C ILE A 128 -1.27 -13.69 6.96
N SER A 129 -1.91 -13.70 5.80
CA SER A 129 -3.21 -14.36 5.64
C SER A 129 -3.14 -15.86 5.94
N ASP A 130 -2.19 -16.57 5.31
CA ASP A 130 -2.05 -18.01 5.45
C ASP A 130 -1.58 -18.40 6.85
N ARG A 131 -0.65 -17.63 7.45
CA ARG A 131 -0.18 -17.84 8.82
C ARG A 131 -1.24 -17.56 9.88
N ILE A 132 -2.10 -16.56 9.68
CA ILE A 132 -3.24 -16.32 10.56
C ILE A 132 -4.21 -17.50 10.48
N LYS A 133 -4.52 -17.97 9.26
CA LYS A 133 -5.39 -19.13 9.06
C LYS A 133 -4.84 -20.38 9.74
N GLU A 134 -3.57 -20.72 9.48
CA GLU A 134 -2.86 -21.83 10.11
C GLU A 134 -2.85 -21.72 11.64
N SER A 135 -2.58 -20.52 12.17
CA SER A 135 -2.60 -20.29 13.61
C SER A 135 -3.98 -20.49 14.23
N ILE A 136 -5.06 -20.08 13.54
CA ILE A 136 -6.44 -20.28 14.01
C ILE A 136 -6.82 -21.75 13.95
N ASP A 137 -6.45 -22.45 12.88
CA ASP A 137 -6.76 -23.87 12.71
C ASP A 137 -6.06 -24.74 13.77
N LEU A 138 -4.81 -24.39 14.14
CA LEU A 138 -4.02 -25.15 15.13
C LEU A 138 -4.28 -24.74 16.59
N PHE A 139 -4.44 -23.45 16.87
CA PHE A 139 -4.45 -22.91 18.24
C PHE A 139 -5.74 -22.19 18.61
N GLY A 140 -6.69 -22.09 17.69
CA GLY A 140 -7.89 -21.28 17.86
C GLY A 140 -7.61 -19.77 17.85
N SER A 141 -8.57 -18.99 18.32
CA SER A 141 -8.45 -17.53 18.37
C SER A 141 -7.57 -17.07 19.55
N GLN A 142 -6.25 -17.05 19.35
CA GLN A 142 -5.27 -16.50 20.30
C GLN A 142 -4.71 -15.15 19.82
N PRO A 143 -5.21 -14.01 20.33
CA PRO A 143 -4.81 -12.70 19.84
C PRO A 143 -3.34 -12.37 20.08
N GLU A 144 -2.69 -12.96 21.08
CA GLU A 144 -1.26 -12.66 21.35
C GLU A 144 -0.35 -13.07 20.18
N ARG A 145 -0.79 -14.06 19.37
CA ARG A 145 -0.04 -14.53 18.19
C ARG A 145 -0.09 -13.57 17.02
N PHE A 146 -1.11 -12.71 16.95
CA PHE A 146 -1.33 -11.80 15.83
C PHE A 146 -0.15 -10.84 15.63
N GLY A 147 0.36 -10.27 16.73
CA GLY A 147 1.51 -9.37 16.71
C GLY A 147 2.75 -10.05 16.15
N THR A 148 3.07 -11.26 16.61
CA THR A 148 4.22 -12.04 16.14
C THR A 148 4.15 -12.31 14.64
N ILE A 149 2.98 -12.72 14.12
CA ILE A 149 2.79 -12.97 12.69
C ILE A 149 3.07 -11.71 11.87
N LEU A 150 2.49 -10.57 12.26
CA LEU A 150 2.70 -9.30 11.54
C LEU A 150 4.15 -8.82 11.63
N MET A 151 4.79 -8.98 12.79
CA MET A 151 6.19 -8.63 12.98
C MET A 151 7.13 -9.47 12.12
N SER A 152 6.87 -10.78 12.02
CA SER A 152 7.61 -11.68 11.13
C SER A 152 7.43 -11.29 9.66
N ALA A 153 6.19 -11.01 9.22
CA ALA A 153 5.92 -10.58 7.85
C ALA A 153 6.62 -9.25 7.52
N ALA A 154 6.58 -8.26 8.43
CA ALA A 154 7.27 -6.99 8.28
C ALA A 154 8.80 -7.18 8.14
N ALA A 155 9.39 -8.10 8.91
CA ALA A 155 10.81 -8.43 8.80
C ALA A 155 11.16 -9.08 7.44
N VAL A 156 10.32 -9.99 6.94
CA VAL A 156 10.49 -10.59 5.60
C VAL A 156 10.44 -9.52 4.51
N LEU A 157 9.48 -8.60 4.59
CA LEU A 157 9.40 -7.49 3.65
C LEU A 157 10.65 -6.57 3.74
N ALA A 158 11.13 -6.26 4.94
CA ALA A 158 12.35 -5.48 5.14
C ALA A 158 13.61 -6.14 4.54
N MET A 159 13.71 -7.48 4.61
CA MET A 159 14.79 -8.24 3.96
C MET A 159 14.72 -8.12 2.43
N LEU A 160 13.52 -8.26 1.84
CA LEU A 160 13.33 -8.08 0.40
C LEU A 160 13.73 -6.68 -0.06
N ILE A 161 13.30 -5.64 0.69
CA ILE A 161 13.68 -4.25 0.44
C ILE A 161 15.21 -4.09 0.43
N SER A 162 15.88 -4.61 1.44
CA SER A 162 17.35 -4.56 1.54
C SER A 162 18.03 -5.21 0.33
N LYS A 163 17.53 -6.38 -0.09
CA LYS A 163 18.02 -7.10 -1.27
C LYS A 163 17.84 -6.30 -2.57
N VAL A 164 16.68 -5.67 -2.75
CA VAL A 164 16.39 -4.83 -3.92
C VAL A 164 17.32 -3.62 -3.96
N LEU A 165 17.49 -2.93 -2.83
CA LEU A 165 18.37 -1.76 -2.73
C LEU A 165 19.85 -2.11 -2.94
N GLN A 166 20.31 -3.25 -2.42
CA GLN A 166 21.66 -3.73 -2.64
C GLN A 166 21.92 -4.04 -4.12
N LYS A 167 21.01 -4.76 -4.79
CA LYS A 167 21.10 -5.04 -6.23
C LYS A 167 21.12 -3.76 -7.06
N ALA A 168 20.27 -2.78 -6.73
CA ALA A 168 20.25 -1.49 -7.40
C ALA A 168 21.59 -0.75 -7.25
N ARG A 169 22.21 -0.82 -6.07
CA ARG A 169 23.53 -0.24 -5.82
C ARG A 169 24.62 -0.95 -6.62
N GLU A 170 24.66 -2.28 -6.62
CA GLU A 170 25.63 -3.06 -7.38
C GLU A 170 25.52 -2.78 -8.89
N LEU A 171 24.30 -2.69 -9.41
CA LEU A 171 24.05 -2.33 -10.80
C LEU A 171 24.53 -0.91 -11.10
N SER A 172 24.27 0.05 -10.22
CA SER A 172 24.77 1.42 -10.37
C SER A 172 26.31 1.47 -10.36
N ALA A 173 26.98 0.75 -9.47
CA ALA A 173 28.45 0.72 -9.40
C ALA A 173 29.06 0.18 -10.70
N LYS A 174 28.50 -0.91 -11.25
CA LYS A 174 28.92 -1.47 -12.54
C LYS A 174 28.75 -0.48 -13.69
N LEU A 175 27.67 0.32 -13.69
CA LEU A 175 27.46 1.36 -14.70
C LEU A 175 28.48 2.50 -14.57
N PHE A 176 28.81 2.93 -13.36
CA PHE A 176 29.83 3.97 -13.12
C PHE A 176 31.25 3.50 -13.47
N ASP A 177 31.57 2.22 -13.28
CA ASP A 177 32.85 1.63 -13.68
C ASP A 177 32.97 1.49 -15.22
N THR A 178 31.84 1.51 -15.94
CA THR A 178 31.80 1.29 -17.39
C THR A 178 31.59 2.59 -18.18
N GLU A 179 30.89 3.60 -17.66
CA GLU A 179 30.59 4.83 -18.39
C GLU A 179 30.43 6.07 -17.47
N GLN A 180 31.26 7.10 -17.69
CA GLN A 180 30.92 8.49 -17.34
C GLN A 180 29.80 9.01 -18.27
N ILE A 181 28.56 8.53 -18.17
CA ILE A 181 27.42 9.12 -18.89
C ILE A 181 26.16 9.11 -18.00
N GLN A 182 25.36 10.18 -18.13
CA GLN A 182 24.18 10.63 -17.37
C GLN A 182 23.21 9.55 -16.82
N PRO A 183 22.49 9.84 -15.72
CA PRO A 183 21.58 8.87 -15.09
C PRO A 183 20.32 8.64 -15.94
N GLN A 184 20.30 7.54 -16.70
CA GLN A 184 19.09 6.97 -17.26
C GLN A 184 18.60 5.82 -16.37
N MET A 185 17.37 5.93 -15.88
CA MET A 185 16.64 4.83 -15.24
C MET A 185 16.02 3.92 -16.32
N PRO A 186 15.78 2.62 -16.02
CA PRO A 186 15.44 1.63 -17.05
C PRO A 186 14.05 1.94 -17.62
N VAL A 187 14.04 2.42 -18.86
CA VAL A 187 12.88 2.41 -19.73
C VAL A 187 12.71 0.96 -20.19
N GLN A 188 11.59 0.32 -19.83
CA GLN A 188 11.19 -0.89 -20.52
C GLN A 188 10.88 -0.51 -21.96
N GLU A 189 11.75 -0.91 -22.90
CA GLU A 189 11.50 -0.75 -24.32
C GLU A 189 10.27 -1.58 -24.73
N PRO A 190 9.28 -0.99 -25.40
CA PRO A 190 8.29 -1.76 -26.11
C PRO A 190 8.96 -2.42 -27.32
N VAL A 191 8.86 -3.75 -27.35
CA VAL A 191 9.26 -4.62 -28.46
C VAL A 191 8.76 -4.04 -29.79
N ARG A 192 9.70 -3.60 -30.65
CA ARG A 192 9.42 -3.26 -32.04
C ARG A 192 9.26 -4.55 -32.84
N GLN A 193 8.06 -4.82 -33.34
CA GLN A 193 7.89 -5.77 -34.44
C GLN A 193 8.22 -5.09 -35.78
N PRO A 194 8.73 -5.83 -36.79
CA PRO A 194 9.13 -5.26 -38.07
C PRO A 194 7.92 -4.92 -38.93
N SER A 195 7.89 -3.70 -39.48
CA SER A 195 6.92 -3.29 -40.49
C SER A 195 7.35 -3.78 -41.88
N GLU A 196 6.54 -4.62 -42.51
CA GLU A 196 6.56 -4.87 -43.95
C GLU A 196 6.14 -3.62 -44.75
N LYS A 197 6.59 -3.57 -45.99
CA LYS A 197 6.72 -2.39 -46.84
C LYS A 197 5.42 -1.92 -47.52
N GLU A 198 5.44 -0.61 -47.79
CA GLU A 198 4.90 0.10 -48.96
C GLU A 198 3.38 0.30 -49.13
N ALA A 199 2.95 1.56 -48.94
CA ALA A 199 2.28 2.31 -50.00
C ALA A 199 2.45 3.82 -49.75
N GLN A 200 2.98 4.54 -50.75
CA GLN A 200 3.10 5.99 -50.76
C GLN A 200 1.74 6.65 -50.51
N THR A 201 1.60 7.35 -49.39
CA THR A 201 0.57 8.37 -49.22
C THR A 201 1.24 9.65 -48.71
N LYS A 202 0.81 10.79 -49.26
CA LYS A 202 1.28 12.16 -48.97
C LYS A 202 1.50 12.35 -47.46
N PRO A 203 2.52 13.12 -47.02
CA PRO A 203 2.80 13.30 -45.59
C PRO A 203 1.56 13.89 -44.89
N LYS A 204 0.84 13.05 -44.15
CA LYS A 204 -0.26 13.48 -43.28
C LYS A 204 0.38 14.22 -42.11
N ILE A 205 -0.05 15.47 -41.91
CA ILE A 205 0.37 16.31 -40.79
C ILE A 205 0.09 15.54 -39.48
N PRO A 206 1.11 15.32 -38.62
CA PRO A 206 0.87 14.81 -37.27
C PRO A 206 -0.14 15.72 -36.54
N PRO A 207 -1.25 15.20 -36.01
CA PRO A 207 -2.28 16.03 -35.37
C PRO A 207 -1.69 16.79 -34.18
N LYS A 208 -1.84 18.13 -34.19
CA LYS A 208 -1.26 19.03 -33.17
C LYS A 208 -1.54 18.55 -31.74
N PRO A 209 -0.52 18.49 -30.87
CA PRO A 209 -0.66 17.90 -29.55
C PRO A 209 -1.27 18.92 -28.58
N ILE A 210 -2.35 18.53 -27.92
CA ILE A 210 -2.82 19.21 -26.71
C ILE A 210 -2.13 18.51 -25.54
N MET A 211 -1.39 19.27 -24.72
CA MET A 211 -0.80 18.74 -23.50
C MET A 211 -1.95 18.25 -22.59
N SER A 212 -2.01 16.94 -22.33
CA SER A 212 -3.08 16.39 -21.48
C SER A 212 -2.99 16.94 -20.07
N ALA A 213 -4.12 16.98 -19.37
CA ALA A 213 -4.15 17.35 -17.95
C ALA A 213 -3.16 16.49 -17.14
N GLU A 214 -3.06 15.19 -17.43
CA GLU A 214 -2.10 14.29 -16.82
C GLU A 214 -0.64 14.72 -17.04
N ALA A 215 -0.26 15.10 -18.26
CA ALA A 215 1.10 15.54 -18.58
C ALA A 215 1.44 16.87 -17.88
N THR A 216 0.48 17.81 -17.82
CA THR A 216 0.69 19.12 -17.14
C THR A 216 0.91 18.97 -15.63
N ALA A 217 0.37 17.90 -15.02
CA ALA A 217 0.53 17.63 -13.60
C ALA A 217 1.92 17.08 -13.23
N TYR A 218 2.65 16.47 -14.18
CA TYR A 218 3.90 15.77 -13.91
C TYR A 218 4.96 16.60 -13.17
N PRO A 219 5.27 17.86 -13.53
CA PRO A 219 6.30 18.63 -12.82
C PRO A 219 6.02 18.82 -11.33
N LYS A 220 4.74 18.95 -10.93
CA LYS A 220 4.34 19.04 -9.52
C LYS A 220 4.53 17.69 -8.83
N LEU A 221 4.10 16.60 -9.46
CA LEU A 221 4.23 15.24 -8.94
C LEU A 221 5.70 14.82 -8.80
N PHE A 222 6.56 15.23 -9.74
CA PHE A 222 7.99 14.95 -9.71
C PHE A 222 8.69 15.57 -8.50
N LYS A 223 8.23 16.73 -8.00
CA LYS A 223 8.75 17.31 -6.75
C LYS A 223 8.50 16.39 -5.55
N ILE A 224 7.30 15.81 -5.47
CA ILE A 224 6.91 14.88 -4.39
C ILE A 224 7.71 13.58 -4.51
N TYR A 225 7.87 13.06 -5.72
CA TYR A 225 8.69 11.88 -5.99
C TYR A 225 10.15 12.06 -5.52
N LYS A 226 10.77 13.22 -5.84
CA LYS A 226 12.13 13.52 -5.38
C LYS A 226 12.23 13.57 -3.86
N GLU A 227 11.23 14.14 -3.19
CA GLU A 227 11.18 14.20 -1.73
C GLU A 227 11.09 12.79 -1.11
N LEU A 228 10.23 11.92 -1.66
CA LEU A 228 10.16 10.52 -1.24
C LEU A 228 11.49 9.80 -1.44
N LYS A 229 12.15 9.97 -2.59
CA LYS A 229 13.47 9.38 -2.84
C LYS A 229 14.55 9.87 -1.88
N ARG A 230 14.52 11.17 -1.52
CA ARG A 230 15.42 11.74 -0.50
C ARG A 230 15.19 11.09 0.86
N GLN A 231 13.94 11.02 1.31
CA GLN A 231 13.58 10.37 2.58
C GLN A 231 13.99 8.89 2.59
N ASN A 232 13.78 8.19 1.47
CA ASN A 232 14.16 6.79 1.29
C ASN A 232 15.67 6.55 1.45
N LYS A 233 16.49 7.49 0.95
CA LYS A 233 17.95 7.45 1.10
C LYS A 233 18.37 7.63 2.55
N ILE A 234 17.74 8.56 3.28
CA ILE A 234 18.01 8.78 4.71
C ILE A 234 17.67 7.51 5.52
N ILE A 235 16.52 6.90 5.25
CA ILE A 235 16.12 5.63 5.90
C ILE A 235 17.16 4.54 5.62
N PHE A 236 17.61 4.41 4.38
CA PHE A 236 18.59 3.38 4.00
C PHE A 236 19.92 3.53 4.74
N GLU A 237 20.46 4.75 4.85
CA GLU A 237 21.71 4.96 5.60
C GLU A 237 21.51 4.69 7.10
N ALA A 238 20.39 5.12 7.70
CA ALA A 238 20.09 4.81 9.09
C ALA A 238 19.94 3.28 9.35
N GLU A 239 19.28 2.56 8.45
CA GLU A 239 19.18 1.08 8.50
C GLU A 239 20.55 0.41 8.38
N LYS A 240 21.45 0.95 7.56
CA LYS A 240 22.83 0.47 7.42
C LYS A 240 23.65 0.70 8.70
N GLU A 241 23.55 1.87 9.33
CA GLU A 241 24.19 2.15 10.61
C GLU A 241 23.69 1.21 11.71
N ARG A 242 22.38 0.99 11.78
CA ARG A 242 21.75 0.04 12.70
C ARG A 242 22.26 -1.38 12.47
N ASN A 243 22.37 -1.83 11.21
CA ASN A 243 22.94 -3.15 10.87
C ASN A 243 24.41 -3.28 11.30
N ALA A 244 25.21 -2.22 11.14
CA ALA A 244 26.61 -2.23 11.56
C ALA A 244 26.74 -2.41 13.09
N LEU A 245 25.89 -1.74 13.87
CA LEU A 245 25.82 -1.91 15.32
C LEU A 245 25.38 -3.33 15.72
N GLU A 246 24.45 -3.93 14.99
CA GLU A 246 24.01 -5.32 15.21
C GLU A 246 25.15 -6.31 14.94
N LEU A 247 25.90 -6.13 13.85
CA LEU A 247 27.07 -6.93 13.54
C LEU A 247 28.16 -6.79 14.61
N GLU A 248 28.43 -5.58 15.08
CA GLU A 248 29.40 -5.33 16.17
C GLU A 248 28.97 -6.05 17.45
N ARG A 249 27.69 -5.94 17.82
CA ARG A 249 27.12 -6.61 18.99
C ARG A 249 27.27 -8.13 18.88
N ASP A 250 27.00 -8.70 17.71
CA ASP A 250 27.04 -10.15 17.49
C ASP A 250 28.47 -10.69 17.39
N ALA A 251 29.43 -9.85 17.02
CA ALA A 251 30.86 -10.16 17.04
C ALA A 251 31.48 -10.13 18.45
N LEU A 252 30.79 -9.59 19.47
CA LEU A 252 31.32 -9.53 20.84
C LEU A 252 31.55 -10.93 21.43
N LYS A 253 32.77 -11.14 21.96
CA LYS A 253 33.19 -12.38 22.64
C LYS A 253 33.75 -12.09 24.05
N GLY A 254 33.75 -13.11 24.90
CA GLY A 254 34.35 -13.04 26.24
C GLY A 254 33.77 -11.94 27.14
N LEU A 255 34.63 -11.31 27.95
CA LEU A 255 34.25 -10.26 28.91
C LEU A 255 33.60 -9.03 28.26
N ALA A 256 33.97 -8.70 27.02
CA ALA A 256 33.37 -7.58 26.28
C ALA A 256 31.86 -7.76 26.03
N LYS A 257 31.38 -9.00 25.96
CA LYS A 257 29.94 -9.30 25.84
C LYS A 257 29.14 -8.90 27.07
N PHE A 258 29.76 -8.87 28.26
CA PHE A 258 29.07 -8.50 29.49
C PHE A 258 29.05 -6.99 29.71
N THR A 259 30.10 -6.28 29.29
CA THR A 259 30.23 -4.82 29.51
C THR A 259 29.66 -3.98 28.36
N LYS A 260 29.91 -4.35 27.10
CA LYS A 260 29.56 -3.52 25.92
C LYS A 260 28.22 -3.86 25.27
N LYS A 261 27.67 -5.05 25.53
CA LYS A 261 26.42 -5.50 24.89
C LYS A 261 25.23 -4.60 25.21
N GLY A 262 25.09 -4.15 26.47
CA GLY A 262 23.99 -3.29 26.89
C GLY A 262 24.03 -1.91 26.22
N GLU A 263 25.23 -1.34 26.05
CA GLU A 263 25.42 -0.07 25.34
C GLU A 263 25.04 -0.19 23.86
N LEU A 264 25.52 -1.23 23.18
CA LEU A 264 25.17 -1.47 21.78
C LEU A 264 23.67 -1.73 21.61
N GLN A 265 23.04 -2.49 22.50
CA GLN A 265 21.59 -2.70 22.49
C GLN A 265 20.82 -1.38 22.64
N SER A 266 21.28 -0.49 23.54
CA SER A 266 20.67 0.82 23.73
C SER A 266 20.82 1.71 22.49
N LYS A 267 21.99 1.67 21.82
CA LYS A 267 22.21 2.40 20.56
C LYS A 267 21.33 1.86 19.43
N ILE A 268 21.22 0.53 19.29
CA ILE A 268 20.35 -0.12 18.30
C ILE A 268 18.89 0.26 18.55
N HIS A 269 18.44 0.27 19.80
CA HIS A 269 17.07 0.66 20.14
C HIS A 269 16.75 2.09 19.70
N ARG A 270 17.60 3.06 20.07
CA ARG A 270 17.45 4.47 19.63
C ARG A 270 17.45 4.61 18.11
N LYS A 271 18.33 3.87 17.43
CA LYS A 271 18.36 3.86 15.96
C LYS A 271 17.11 3.26 15.34
N ASN A 272 16.52 2.23 15.95
CA ASN A 272 15.25 1.68 15.49
C ASN A 272 14.10 2.68 15.67
N GLU A 273 14.05 3.43 16.77
CA GLU A 273 13.07 4.52 16.96
C GLU A 273 13.22 5.62 15.91
N GLU A 274 14.46 6.03 15.62
CA GLU A 274 14.77 6.99 14.54
C GLU A 274 14.26 6.49 13.19
N ILE A 275 14.56 5.23 12.84
CA ILE A 275 14.12 4.60 11.58
C ILE A 275 12.59 4.56 11.50
N ASP A 276 11.91 4.22 12.60
CA ASP A 276 10.44 4.18 12.64
C ASP A 276 9.83 5.56 12.38
N ILE A 277 10.40 6.62 12.95
CA ILE A 277 10.01 8.02 12.69
C ILE A 277 10.24 8.39 11.22
N LEU A 278 11.41 8.02 10.67
CA LEU A 278 11.72 8.29 9.26
C LEU A 278 10.76 7.57 8.31
N LYS A 279 10.37 6.32 8.61
CA LYS A 279 9.38 5.56 7.84
C LYS A 279 7.98 6.19 7.93
N ILE A 280 7.56 6.67 9.10
CA ILE A 280 6.32 7.47 9.24
C ILE A 280 6.36 8.69 8.30
N GLY A 281 7.54 9.33 8.17
CA GLY A 281 7.78 10.45 7.27
C GLY A 281 7.36 10.21 5.81
N LEU A 282 7.50 8.98 5.28
CA LEU A 282 7.07 8.63 3.91
C LEU A 282 5.57 8.88 3.71
N SER A 283 4.75 8.31 4.59
CA SER A 283 3.29 8.52 4.58
C SER A 283 2.93 9.99 4.82
N GLY A 284 3.69 10.68 5.67
CA GLY A 284 3.52 12.11 5.94
C GLY A 284 3.75 12.99 4.70
N ILE A 285 4.76 12.67 3.89
CA ILE A 285 5.07 13.39 2.65
C ILE A 285 3.85 13.38 1.73
N VAL A 286 3.33 12.21 1.38
CA VAL A 286 2.22 12.10 0.42
C VAL A 286 0.91 12.69 0.97
N ARG A 287 0.64 12.53 2.27
CA ARG A 287 -0.57 13.10 2.91
C ARG A 287 -0.59 14.63 2.90
N ARG A 288 0.57 15.29 3.05
CA ARG A 288 0.65 16.77 2.95
C ARG A 288 0.21 17.29 1.58
N TYR A 289 0.30 16.47 0.54
CA TYR A 289 -0.15 16.80 -0.82
C TYR A 289 -1.54 16.23 -1.16
N GLY A 290 -2.27 15.70 -0.17
CA GLY A 290 -3.64 15.22 -0.33
C GLY A 290 -3.78 13.78 -0.81
N TYR A 291 -2.68 13.01 -0.91
CA TYR A 291 -2.75 11.59 -1.25
C TYR A 291 -2.98 10.73 -0.01
N GLN A 292 -3.82 9.71 -0.15
CA GLN A 292 -4.19 8.82 0.95
C GLN A 292 -2.99 8.01 1.50
N ASN A 293 -2.18 7.47 0.59
CA ASN A 293 -1.00 6.65 0.88
C ASN A 293 0.01 6.70 -0.28
N VAL A 294 1.16 6.07 -0.10
CA VAL A 294 2.25 6.08 -1.08
C VAL A 294 1.84 5.38 -2.38
N GLN A 295 1.15 4.24 -2.29
CA GLN A 295 0.65 3.52 -3.47
C GLN A 295 -0.23 4.39 -4.38
N ASN A 296 -1.21 5.10 -3.78
CA ASN A 296 -2.12 5.98 -4.51
C ASN A 296 -1.35 7.10 -5.24
N PHE A 297 -0.38 7.70 -4.57
CA PHE A 297 0.51 8.69 -5.19
C PHE A 297 1.29 8.10 -6.36
N TYR A 298 1.95 6.95 -6.19
CA TYR A 298 2.77 6.32 -7.23
C TYR A 298 1.95 5.93 -8.46
N ARG A 299 0.71 5.45 -8.28
CA ARG A 299 -0.21 5.17 -9.39
C ARG A 299 -0.48 6.41 -10.24
N ILE A 300 -0.76 7.55 -9.60
CA ILE A 300 -1.02 8.83 -10.29
C ILE A 300 0.27 9.35 -10.93
N TYR A 301 1.38 9.30 -10.19
CA TYR A 301 2.71 9.70 -10.68
C TYR A 301 3.10 8.95 -11.96
N HIS A 302 2.98 7.62 -11.98
CA HIS A 302 3.33 6.82 -13.14
C HIS A 302 2.45 7.14 -14.35
N LYS A 303 1.13 7.30 -14.16
CA LYS A 303 0.22 7.72 -15.24
C LYS A 303 0.63 9.07 -15.84
N SER A 304 0.88 10.07 -14.98
CA SER A 304 1.33 11.40 -15.41
C SER A 304 2.71 11.39 -16.04
N HIS A 305 3.64 10.58 -15.53
CA HIS A 305 4.98 10.43 -16.09
C HIS A 305 4.93 9.84 -17.50
N SER A 306 4.19 8.75 -17.71
CA SER A 306 4.01 8.14 -19.04
C SER A 306 3.37 9.12 -20.02
N ALA A 307 2.34 9.87 -19.60
CA ALA A 307 1.72 10.90 -20.44
C ALA A 307 2.69 12.04 -20.80
N TYR A 308 3.52 12.47 -19.85
CA TYR A 308 4.54 13.49 -20.07
C TYR A 308 5.62 13.01 -21.06
N ILE A 309 6.13 11.79 -20.89
CA ILE A 309 7.12 11.20 -21.81
C ILE A 309 6.55 11.05 -23.21
N ALA A 310 5.31 10.57 -23.36
CA ALA A 310 4.64 10.48 -24.66
C ALA A 310 4.49 11.86 -25.33
N TYR A 311 4.16 12.90 -24.56
CA TYR A 311 4.10 14.27 -25.06
C TYR A 311 5.46 14.77 -25.55
N ILE A 312 6.54 14.55 -24.78
CA ILE A 312 7.90 14.96 -25.18
C ILE A 312 8.36 14.22 -26.45
N ALA A 313 8.17 12.90 -26.50
CA ALA A 313 8.54 12.09 -27.67
C ALA A 313 7.81 12.54 -28.95
N TYR A 314 6.53 12.90 -28.82
CA TYR A 314 5.79 13.49 -29.94
C TYR A 314 6.40 14.83 -30.39
N ARG A 315 6.75 15.71 -29.45
CA ARG A 315 7.32 17.04 -29.75
C ARG A 315 8.66 16.94 -30.47
N GLU A 316 9.47 15.94 -30.13
CA GLU A 316 10.72 15.64 -30.83
C GLU A 316 10.47 15.19 -32.27
N GLN A 317 9.52 14.28 -32.49
CA GLN A 317 9.13 13.82 -33.83
C GLN A 317 8.57 14.95 -34.71
N GLU A 318 7.76 15.85 -34.13
CA GLU A 318 7.24 17.04 -34.81
C GLU A 318 8.38 17.96 -35.28
N ALA A 319 9.34 18.25 -34.39
CA ALA A 319 10.50 19.08 -34.73
C ALA A 319 11.37 18.45 -35.83
N GLU A 320 11.56 17.13 -35.80
CA GLU A 320 12.27 16.40 -36.86
C GLU A 320 11.51 16.44 -38.19
N TRP A 321 10.19 16.30 -38.17
CA TRP A 321 9.35 16.40 -39.35
C TRP A 321 9.39 17.80 -39.97
N GLU A 322 9.25 18.87 -39.18
CA GLU A 322 9.36 20.25 -39.65
C GLU A 322 10.74 20.52 -40.26
N LYS A 323 11.81 20.02 -39.62
CA LYS A 323 13.18 20.12 -40.14
C LYS A 323 13.34 19.40 -41.49
N ASN A 324 12.72 18.23 -41.65
CA ASN A 324 12.77 17.46 -42.88
C ASN A 324 11.96 18.11 -44.02
N LEU A 325 10.79 18.68 -43.73
CA LEU A 325 10.05 19.49 -44.71
C LEU A 325 10.86 20.68 -45.20
N ARG A 326 11.47 21.43 -44.29
CA ARG A 326 12.29 22.60 -44.63
C ARG A 326 13.50 22.22 -45.49
N LYS A 327 14.15 21.09 -45.19
CA LYS A 327 15.26 20.55 -46.00
C LYS A 327 14.81 20.05 -47.37
N GLY A 328 13.60 19.50 -47.48
CA GLY A 328 13.03 19.07 -48.76
C GLY A 328 12.75 20.25 -49.70
N GLN A 329 12.25 21.37 -49.16
CA GLN A 329 11.98 22.59 -49.93
C GLN A 329 13.26 23.31 -50.40
N SER A 330 14.36 23.24 -49.64
CA SER A 330 15.65 23.84 -50.04
C SER A 330 16.44 23.06 -51.11
N LYS A 331 16.01 21.85 -51.48
CA LYS A 331 16.68 21.03 -52.52
C LYS A 331 16.01 21.10 -53.90
N THR A 332 14.91 21.84 -54.01
CA THR A 332 14.11 22.01 -55.22
C THR A 332 14.14 23.45 -55.77
N GLY A 333 15.08 24.27 -55.30
CA GLY A 333 15.30 25.65 -55.75
C GLY A 333 16.55 25.77 -56.61
#